data_AF-A0A101KVM4-F1
#
_entry.id   AF-A0A101KVM4-F1
#
_cell.length_a   1.000
_cell.length_b   1.000
_cell.length_c   1.000
_cell.angle_alpha   90.00
_cell.angle_beta   90.00
_cell.angle_gamma   90.00
#
_symmetry.space_group_name_H-M   'P 1'
#
loop_
_entity.id
_entity.type
_entity.pdbx_description
1 polymer ?
#
loop_
_entity_poly.entity_id
_entity_poly.type
_entity_poly.pdbx_seq_one_letter_code
_entity_poly.pdbx_strand_id
1 'polypeptide(L)'
;MSEVELKFILDEASPRDFWARVKASKLAKGSPTTKTLRSIYLDTPEHALKKAGIALRLRRDGRRWVQTVKTGAELHGGLSQVGEVENPAPGGRVCPEAIPDASVRDAVLRSVNGAPLQPVCETVIRRSASELSLEDGTRAELAVDVGQIRAGGRSADLREVEIELLEGSPAGLFEIAHVLFPDGGLRFSRLSKAARGYLLAEEGRIDLPLAPRNAEDVPLDEDEIAEHAARNILRECLDQIATNVVVVRKLDDPEGSHQLRIGLRRLRSMFSVYAPVLESPEMARLNDEARWLGREVGKLRDLDVVVNDIVQREVGTNPDEPGLAALSGMLSRQATQARQHLRKLLAGARVQAFLIDLARFVETRGWLVPQDFGQTARLAEPVKQLAGQALGKRWKRVAKRARGIETLGTEQRHELRKELKKLRYAVEFFSSLYPAKRVGPFLKRLKKLQTVLGDLNDAATVKTVVPGTDATPGDPATQRAIGWVIGASQAHAAYGWSGAKALWRNVRETHLFWK
;
A
#
# COMPACT_ATOMS: atom_id res chain seq x y z
N MET A 1 -22.69 -13.55 12.20
CA MET A 1 -22.30 -12.27 12.86
C MET A 1 -21.18 -11.65 12.05
N SER A 2 -20.97 -10.34 12.10
CA SER A 2 -19.79 -9.70 11.47
C SER A 2 -18.68 -9.61 12.52
N GLU A 3 -17.55 -10.22 12.23
CA GLU A 3 -16.31 -10.12 13.01
C GLU A 3 -15.47 -8.97 12.43
N VAL A 4 -14.89 -8.14 13.29
CA VAL A 4 -14.01 -7.02 12.90
C VAL A 4 -12.70 -7.16 13.64
N GLU A 5 -11.59 -7.36 12.93
CA GLU A 5 -10.30 -7.66 13.52
C GLU A 5 -9.13 -7.00 12.77
N LEU A 6 -8.11 -6.53 13.48
CA LEU A 6 -6.84 -6.12 12.89
C LEU A 6 -5.84 -7.28 12.90
N LYS A 7 -5.19 -7.55 11.76
CA LYS A 7 -4.22 -8.63 11.59
C LYS A 7 -2.83 -8.12 11.27
N PHE A 8 -1.85 -8.65 11.98
CA PHE A 8 -0.44 -8.29 11.84
C PHE A 8 0.43 -9.54 11.76
N ILE A 9 1.52 -9.46 11.00
CA ILE A 9 2.57 -10.47 11.00
C ILE A 9 3.67 -10.07 11.96
N LEU A 10 4.07 -11.01 12.81
CA LEU A 10 5.10 -10.82 13.82
C LEU A 10 6.46 -11.23 13.26
N ASP A 11 7.09 -10.34 12.50
CA ASP A 11 8.35 -10.63 11.77
C ASP A 11 9.59 -10.62 12.69
N GLU A 12 9.70 -9.66 13.61
CA GLU A 12 10.97 -9.33 14.31
C GLU A 12 10.92 -9.55 15.83
N ALA A 13 9.73 -9.60 16.44
CA ALA A 13 9.58 -9.74 17.89
C ALA A 13 9.34 -11.20 18.29
N SER A 14 10.01 -11.65 19.36
CA SER A 14 9.63 -12.89 20.04
C SER A 14 8.22 -12.73 20.61
N PRO A 15 7.35 -13.76 20.54
CA PRO A 15 6.06 -13.75 21.22
C PRO A 15 6.18 -13.40 22.70
N ARG A 16 7.28 -13.79 23.36
CA ARG A 16 7.56 -13.47 24.76
C ARG A 16 7.73 -11.97 24.99
N ASP A 17 8.51 -11.32 24.13
CA ASP A 17 8.79 -9.87 24.23
C ASP A 17 7.53 -9.07 23.92
N PHE A 18 6.73 -9.56 22.97
CA PHE A 18 5.42 -8.97 22.67
C PHE A 18 4.47 -9.04 23.86
N TRP A 19 4.34 -10.21 24.52
CA TRP A 19 3.52 -10.32 25.73
C TRP A 19 4.05 -9.50 26.91
N ALA A 20 5.37 -9.36 27.04
CA ALA A 20 5.96 -8.46 28.03
C ALA A 20 5.53 -6.99 27.79
N ARG A 21 5.50 -6.56 26.53
CA ARG A 21 5.01 -5.23 26.14
C ARG A 21 3.51 -5.08 26.43
N VAL A 22 2.69 -6.07 26.08
CA VAL A 22 1.24 -6.07 26.37
C VAL A 22 0.99 -5.95 27.88
N LYS A 23 1.78 -6.63 28.70
CA LYS A 23 1.69 -6.50 30.16
C LYS A 23 2.09 -5.10 30.63
N ALA A 24 3.12 -4.51 30.03
CA ALA A 24 3.60 -3.17 30.36
C ALA A 24 2.61 -2.06 29.97
N SER A 25 1.77 -2.26 28.94
CA SER A 25 0.79 -1.27 28.50
C SER A 25 -0.41 -1.11 29.43
N LYS A 26 -0.60 -2.02 30.39
CA LYS A 26 -1.75 -2.07 31.32
C LYS A 26 -3.13 -2.19 30.64
N LEU A 27 -3.18 -2.46 29.34
CA LEU A 27 -4.43 -2.69 28.61
C LEU A 27 -5.04 -4.06 28.91
N ALA A 28 -4.20 -5.05 29.24
CA ALA A 28 -4.62 -6.43 29.41
C ALA A 28 -5.27 -6.70 30.77
N LYS A 29 -6.44 -7.35 30.75
CA LYS A 29 -7.13 -7.86 31.94
C LYS A 29 -6.63 -9.27 32.26
N GLY A 30 -5.47 -9.35 32.93
CA GLY A 30 -4.93 -10.61 33.44
C GLY A 30 -3.84 -11.24 32.57
N SER A 31 -3.55 -12.52 32.83
CA SER A 31 -2.54 -13.28 32.09
C SER A 31 -3.16 -13.96 30.86
N PRO A 32 -2.42 -14.09 29.75
CA PRO A 32 -2.96 -14.72 28.55
C PRO A 32 -3.30 -16.19 28.79
N THR A 33 -4.45 -16.60 28.28
CA THR A 33 -4.85 -18.01 28.22
C THR A 33 -4.25 -18.64 26.98
N THR A 34 -3.68 -19.84 27.10
CA THR A 34 -3.01 -20.50 25.98
C THR A 34 -3.70 -21.81 25.65
N LYS A 35 -4.03 -22.01 24.36
CA LYS A 35 -4.59 -23.26 23.85
C LYS A 35 -3.98 -23.65 22.51
N THR A 36 -4.00 -24.95 22.22
CA THR A 36 -3.62 -25.48 20.90
C THR A 36 -4.86 -25.66 20.06
N LEU A 37 -4.91 -24.98 18.93
CA LEU A 37 -5.98 -25.02 17.95
C LEU A 37 -5.51 -25.80 16.73
N ARG A 38 -6.24 -26.84 16.37
CA ARG A 38 -6.05 -27.59 15.13
C ARG A 38 -7.22 -27.29 14.21
N SER A 39 -6.97 -26.68 13.06
CA SER A 39 -8.01 -26.39 12.07
C SER A 39 -7.71 -27.13 10.76
N ILE A 40 -8.74 -27.73 10.16
CA ILE A 40 -8.68 -28.36 8.85
C ILE A 40 -9.60 -27.53 7.95
N TYR A 41 -9.04 -26.97 6.88
CA TYR A 41 -9.80 -26.25 5.87
C TYR A 41 -10.19 -27.21 4.76
N LEU A 42 -11.43 -27.12 4.31
CA LEU A 42 -12.01 -28.02 3.31
C LEU A 42 -12.52 -27.25 2.11
N ASP A 43 -12.33 -27.84 0.93
CA ASP A 43 -12.90 -27.37 -0.34
C ASP A 43 -13.07 -28.57 -1.28
N THR A 44 -13.75 -28.34 -2.38
CA THR A 44 -13.84 -29.24 -3.53
C THR A 44 -12.49 -29.37 -4.26
N PRO A 45 -12.25 -30.43 -5.05
CA PRO A 45 -11.04 -30.57 -5.86
C PRO A 45 -10.75 -29.38 -6.78
N GLU A 46 -11.80 -28.72 -7.27
CA GLU A 46 -11.73 -27.57 -8.18
C GLU A 46 -11.69 -26.21 -7.43
N HIS A 47 -11.59 -26.22 -6.10
CA HIS A 47 -11.54 -25.04 -5.23
C HIS A 47 -12.74 -24.09 -5.39
N ALA A 48 -13.95 -24.65 -5.50
CA ALA A 48 -15.18 -23.90 -5.69
C ALA A 48 -15.49 -22.94 -4.53
N LEU A 49 -15.22 -23.31 -3.27
CA LEU A 49 -15.44 -22.40 -2.13
C LEU A 49 -14.45 -21.22 -2.16
N LYS A 50 -13.16 -21.47 -2.45
CA LYS A 50 -12.14 -20.41 -2.67
C LYS A 50 -12.61 -19.43 -3.74
N LYS A 51 -13.09 -19.92 -4.88
CA LYS A 51 -13.60 -19.11 -6.01
C LYS A 51 -14.83 -18.28 -5.63
N ALA A 52 -15.66 -18.80 -4.72
CA ALA A 52 -16.81 -18.11 -4.16
C ALA A 52 -16.47 -17.16 -2.99
N GLY A 53 -15.20 -17.06 -2.59
CA GLY A 53 -14.79 -16.24 -1.43
C GLY A 53 -15.26 -16.82 -0.09
N ILE A 54 -15.47 -18.14 -0.01
CA ILE A 54 -15.93 -18.86 1.16
C ILE A 54 -14.78 -19.71 1.73
N ALA A 55 -14.60 -19.67 3.05
CA ALA A 55 -13.69 -20.56 3.75
C ALA A 55 -14.48 -21.43 4.75
N LEU A 56 -14.49 -22.74 4.52
CA LEU A 56 -15.06 -23.74 5.42
C LEU A 56 -13.94 -24.44 6.19
N ARG A 57 -14.06 -24.48 7.52
CA ARG A 57 -13.11 -25.21 8.38
C ARG A 57 -13.79 -26.05 9.45
N LEU A 58 -13.11 -27.13 9.83
CA LEU A 58 -13.30 -27.81 11.10
C LEU A 58 -12.20 -27.42 12.07
N ARG A 59 -12.55 -26.87 13.23
CA ARG A 59 -11.61 -26.55 14.30
C ARG A 59 -11.83 -27.50 15.47
N ARG A 60 -10.75 -28.11 15.96
CA ARG A 60 -10.70 -28.80 17.25
C ARG A 60 -10.30 -27.81 18.33
N ASP A 61 -11.21 -27.53 19.25
CA ASP A 61 -10.96 -26.75 20.46
C ASP A 61 -11.08 -27.68 21.67
N GLY A 62 -9.93 -28.12 22.19
CA GLY A 62 -9.84 -29.17 23.21
C GLY A 62 -10.45 -30.50 22.75
N ARG A 63 -11.59 -30.86 23.36
CA ARG A 63 -12.35 -32.09 23.05
C ARG A 63 -13.51 -31.85 22.07
N ARG A 64 -13.83 -30.59 21.77
CA ARG A 64 -14.97 -30.23 20.92
C ARG A 64 -14.51 -29.97 19.50
N TRP A 65 -15.40 -30.26 18.56
CA TRP A 65 -15.25 -29.94 17.15
C TRP A 65 -16.29 -28.91 16.77
N VAL A 66 -15.83 -27.86 16.09
CA VAL A 66 -16.65 -26.74 15.63
C VAL A 66 -16.44 -26.61 14.13
N GLN A 67 -17.54 -26.51 13.39
CA GLN A 67 -17.54 -26.11 12.00
C GLN A 67 -17.71 -24.59 11.94
N THR A 68 -16.86 -23.94 11.16
CA THR A 68 -16.92 -22.50 10.92
C THR A 68 -16.99 -22.26 9.42
N VAL A 69 -17.89 -21.38 8.99
CA VAL A 69 -17.90 -20.81 7.65
C VAL A 69 -17.60 -19.32 7.75
N LYS A 70 -16.57 -18.87 7.01
CA LYS A 70 -16.28 -17.46 6.80
C LYS A 70 -16.67 -17.06 5.38
N THR A 71 -17.41 -15.96 5.23
CA THR A 71 -17.90 -15.42 3.96
C THR A 71 -17.63 -13.93 3.85
N GLY A 72 -17.53 -13.41 2.63
CA GLY A 72 -17.47 -11.97 2.39
C GLY A 72 -16.25 -11.31 3.03
N ALA A 73 -15.09 -11.98 2.97
CA ALA A 73 -13.88 -11.48 3.61
C ALA A 73 -13.34 -10.25 2.90
N GLU A 74 -13.51 -9.09 3.53
CA GLU A 74 -12.79 -7.87 3.17
C GLU A 74 -11.54 -7.77 4.04
N LEU A 75 -10.36 -7.67 3.44
CA LEU A 75 -9.11 -7.49 4.15
C LEU A 75 -8.34 -6.31 3.55
N HIS A 76 -8.39 -5.17 4.23
CA HIS A 76 -7.80 -3.92 3.77
C HIS A 76 -7.02 -3.24 4.89
N GLY A 77 -5.76 -2.86 4.62
CA GLY A 77 -4.93 -2.23 5.66
C GLY A 77 -4.81 -3.07 6.94
N GLY A 78 -4.87 -4.40 6.80
CA GLY A 78 -4.90 -5.37 7.91
C GLY A 78 -6.20 -5.45 8.70
N LEU A 79 -7.18 -4.57 8.45
CA LEU A 79 -8.54 -4.72 8.98
C LEU A 79 -9.27 -5.77 8.16
N SER A 80 -9.69 -6.83 8.83
CA SER A 80 -10.52 -7.90 8.32
C SER A 80 -11.95 -7.69 8.81
N GLN A 81 -12.90 -7.63 7.89
CA GLN A 81 -14.32 -7.73 8.20
C GLN A 81 -14.86 -8.98 7.50
N VAL A 82 -15.37 -9.93 8.29
CA VAL A 82 -15.85 -11.21 7.78
C VAL A 82 -17.22 -11.53 8.37
N GLY A 83 -18.10 -12.08 7.54
CA GLY A 83 -19.24 -12.82 8.04
C GLY A 83 -18.77 -14.17 8.57
N GLU A 84 -19.02 -14.46 9.84
CA GLU A 84 -18.70 -15.75 10.44
C GLU A 84 -19.96 -16.42 11.01
N VAL A 85 -20.08 -17.72 10.72
CA VAL A 85 -21.11 -18.60 11.26
C VAL A 85 -20.43 -19.86 11.81
N GLU A 86 -20.68 -20.16 13.07
CA GLU A 86 -20.15 -21.35 13.76
C GLU A 86 -21.29 -22.28 14.21
N ASN A 87 -21.05 -23.58 14.10
CA ASN A 87 -21.94 -24.61 14.65
C ASN A 87 -21.14 -25.84 15.14
N PRO A 88 -21.63 -26.60 16.12
CA PRO A 88 -21.00 -27.85 16.55
C PRO A 88 -20.86 -28.85 15.38
N ALA A 89 -19.76 -29.59 15.37
CA ALA A 89 -19.48 -30.64 14.38
C ALA A 89 -19.12 -31.97 15.06
N PRO A 90 -20.10 -32.68 15.68
CA PRO A 90 -19.84 -33.89 16.44
C PRO A 90 -19.05 -34.94 15.64
N GLY A 91 -18.06 -35.56 16.29
CA GLY A 91 -17.20 -36.56 15.63
C GLY A 91 -16.21 -36.00 14.61
N GLY A 92 -16.08 -34.68 14.48
CA GLY A 92 -15.14 -34.05 13.55
C GLY A 92 -15.54 -34.22 12.08
N ARG A 93 -16.84 -34.28 11.80
CA ARG A 93 -17.40 -34.40 10.44
C ARG A 93 -18.00 -33.07 10.01
N VAL A 94 -17.67 -32.63 8.81
CA VAL A 94 -18.33 -31.49 8.16
C VAL A 94 -19.77 -31.88 7.81
N CYS A 95 -20.69 -30.96 8.07
CA CYS A 95 -22.10 -31.06 7.71
C CYS A 95 -22.57 -29.67 7.25
N PRO A 96 -22.48 -29.36 5.93
CA PRO A 96 -22.92 -28.06 5.42
C PRO A 96 -24.40 -27.81 5.67
N GLU A 97 -25.23 -28.85 5.72
CA GLU A 97 -26.67 -28.76 6.00
C GLU A 97 -26.96 -28.26 7.42
N ALA A 98 -26.02 -28.46 8.35
CA ALA A 98 -26.14 -28.00 9.74
C ALA A 98 -25.75 -26.52 9.94
N ILE A 99 -25.36 -25.81 8.87
CA ILE A 99 -25.09 -24.37 8.94
C ILE A 99 -26.41 -23.65 9.29
N PRO A 100 -26.47 -22.91 10.41
CA PRO A 100 -27.73 -22.36 10.92
C PRO A 100 -28.25 -21.21 10.05
N ASP A 101 -27.36 -20.36 9.53
CA ASP A 101 -27.72 -19.27 8.62
C ASP A 101 -28.08 -19.83 7.23
N ALA A 102 -29.32 -19.60 6.81
CA ALA A 102 -29.83 -20.14 5.54
C ALA A 102 -29.12 -19.56 4.32
N SER A 103 -28.79 -18.28 4.32
CA SER A 103 -28.11 -17.62 3.19
C SER A 103 -26.69 -18.19 3.02
N VAL A 104 -25.96 -18.32 4.13
CA VAL A 104 -24.60 -18.90 4.14
C VAL A 104 -24.65 -20.38 3.76
N ARG A 105 -25.60 -21.14 4.33
CA ARG A 105 -25.80 -22.56 3.99
C ARG A 105 -26.05 -22.75 2.50
N ASP A 106 -26.99 -22.01 1.93
CA ASP A 106 -27.36 -22.16 0.53
C ASP A 106 -26.21 -21.72 -0.39
N ALA A 107 -25.43 -20.69 0.00
CA ALA A 107 -24.24 -20.29 -0.74
C ALA A 107 -23.16 -21.39 -0.75
N VAL A 108 -22.91 -22.05 0.40
CA VAL A 108 -21.98 -23.20 0.49
C VAL A 108 -22.49 -24.36 -0.36
N LEU A 109 -23.76 -24.78 -0.18
CA LEU A 109 -24.34 -25.92 -0.91
C LEU A 109 -24.34 -25.69 -2.42
N ARG A 110 -24.71 -24.49 -2.89
CA ARG A 110 -24.63 -24.13 -4.32
C ARG A 110 -23.21 -24.15 -4.86
N SER A 111 -22.23 -23.68 -4.08
CA SER A 111 -20.83 -23.64 -4.51
C SER A 111 -20.22 -25.04 -4.58
N VAL A 112 -20.54 -25.92 -3.63
CA VAL A 112 -20.08 -27.30 -3.60
C VAL A 112 -20.77 -28.14 -4.68
N ASN A 113 -22.06 -27.90 -4.93
CA ASN A 113 -22.86 -28.56 -5.99
C ASN A 113 -22.73 -30.10 -6.00
N GLY A 114 -22.71 -30.72 -4.83
CA GLY A 114 -22.59 -32.17 -4.67
C GLY A 114 -21.18 -32.75 -4.84
N ALA A 115 -20.17 -31.93 -5.14
CA ALA A 115 -18.78 -32.39 -5.17
C ALA A 115 -18.27 -32.74 -3.75
N PRO A 116 -17.35 -33.71 -3.62
CA PRO A 116 -16.81 -34.09 -2.32
C PRO A 116 -15.94 -32.97 -1.73
N LEU A 117 -16.09 -32.73 -0.43
CA LEU A 117 -15.20 -31.84 0.33
C LEU A 117 -13.97 -32.61 0.81
N GLN A 118 -12.78 -32.10 0.50
CA GLN A 118 -11.51 -32.69 0.90
C GLN A 118 -10.64 -31.67 1.67
N PRO A 119 -9.74 -32.13 2.55
CA PRO A 119 -8.78 -31.25 3.22
C PRO A 119 -7.86 -30.54 2.21
N VAL A 120 -7.83 -29.22 2.26
CA VAL A 120 -6.91 -28.38 1.48
C VAL A 120 -5.65 -28.08 2.28
N CYS A 121 -5.85 -27.62 3.52
CA CYS A 121 -4.75 -27.32 4.43
C CYS A 121 -5.15 -27.59 5.87
N GLU A 122 -4.14 -27.79 6.69
CA GLU A 122 -4.25 -27.93 8.13
C GLU A 122 -3.43 -26.81 8.79
N THR A 123 -3.96 -26.22 9.86
CA THR A 123 -3.21 -25.33 10.73
C THR A 123 -3.14 -25.92 12.13
N VAL A 124 -1.95 -25.90 12.72
CA VAL A 124 -1.71 -26.28 14.12
C VAL A 124 -1.07 -25.09 14.80
N ILE A 125 -1.87 -24.37 15.59
CA ILE A 125 -1.52 -23.06 16.15
C ILE A 125 -1.63 -23.11 17.66
N ARG A 126 -0.58 -22.65 18.34
CA ARG A 126 -0.64 -22.29 19.75
C ARG A 126 -1.12 -20.84 19.84
N ARG A 127 -2.39 -20.65 20.20
CA ARG A 127 -2.99 -19.33 20.43
C ARG A 127 -2.82 -18.96 21.89
N SER A 128 -2.21 -17.81 22.13
CA SER A 128 -2.24 -17.13 23.43
C SER A 128 -3.18 -15.94 23.30
N ALA A 129 -4.17 -15.81 24.18
CA ALA A 129 -5.20 -14.78 24.07
C ALA A 129 -5.44 -14.04 25.39
N SER A 130 -5.67 -12.73 25.31
CA SER A 130 -6.05 -11.89 26.45
C SER A 130 -7.06 -10.84 26.01
N GLU A 131 -8.05 -10.58 26.88
CA GLU A 131 -8.91 -9.41 26.70
C GLU A 131 -8.13 -8.13 27.02
N LEU A 132 -8.30 -7.13 26.16
CA LEU A 132 -7.82 -5.77 26.30
C LEU A 132 -9.00 -4.82 26.53
N SER A 133 -8.78 -3.74 27.26
CA SER A 133 -9.79 -2.71 27.44
C SER A 133 -9.18 -1.32 27.40
N LEU A 134 -9.86 -0.40 26.71
CA LEU A 134 -9.57 1.02 26.68
C LEU A 134 -10.45 1.77 27.69
N GLU A 135 -10.04 3.00 28.02
CA GLU A 135 -10.78 3.89 28.94
C GLU A 135 -12.11 4.36 28.35
N ASP A 136 -12.24 4.38 27.02
CA ASP A 136 -13.48 4.75 26.31
C ASP A 136 -14.56 3.65 26.31
N GLY A 137 -14.27 2.50 26.95
CA GLY A 137 -15.16 1.35 27.02
C GLY A 137 -14.95 0.31 25.91
N THR A 138 -14.08 0.58 24.92
CA THR A 138 -13.77 -0.40 23.88
C THR A 138 -13.08 -1.62 24.47
N ARG A 139 -13.56 -2.82 24.10
CA ARG A 139 -13.01 -4.12 24.48
C ARG A 139 -12.62 -4.92 23.25
N ALA A 140 -11.45 -5.53 23.30
CA ALA A 140 -10.93 -6.33 22.21
C ALA A 140 -10.24 -7.61 22.72
N GLU A 141 -10.27 -8.68 21.95
CA GLU A 141 -9.43 -9.86 22.18
C GLU A 141 -8.12 -9.71 21.41
N LEU A 142 -7.00 -9.73 22.13
CA LEU A 142 -5.68 -9.87 21.53
C LEU A 142 -5.30 -11.34 21.47
N ALA A 143 -5.13 -11.88 20.28
CA ALA A 143 -4.66 -13.24 20.03
C ALA A 143 -3.26 -13.22 19.38
N VAL A 144 -2.32 -13.95 19.96
CA VAL A 144 -0.99 -14.21 19.40
C VAL A 144 -0.93 -15.66 18.98
N ASP A 145 -0.84 -15.87 17.67
CA ASP A 145 -0.86 -17.18 17.03
C ASP A 145 0.54 -17.56 16.57
N VAL A 146 1.05 -18.67 17.11
CA VAL A 146 2.35 -19.24 16.74
C VAL A 146 2.18 -20.71 16.40
N GLY A 147 2.55 -21.10 15.18
CA GLY A 147 2.36 -22.48 14.77
C GLY A 147 2.77 -22.76 13.33
N GLN A 148 2.12 -23.74 12.71
CA GLN A 148 2.43 -24.18 11.36
C GLN A 148 1.17 -24.30 10.51
N ILE A 149 1.32 -23.97 9.22
CA ILE A 149 0.39 -24.33 8.16
C ILE A 149 0.97 -25.53 7.41
N ARG A 150 0.13 -26.50 7.06
CA ARG A 150 0.48 -27.70 6.31
C ARG A 150 -0.47 -27.83 5.13
N ALA A 151 0.08 -27.94 3.92
CA ALA A 151 -0.72 -28.06 2.70
C ALA A 151 0.15 -28.67 1.59
N GLY A 152 -0.43 -29.52 0.73
CA GLY A 152 0.28 -30.09 -0.43
C GLY A 152 1.58 -30.85 -0.07
N GLY A 153 1.62 -31.52 1.08
CA GLY A 153 2.84 -32.20 1.58
C GLY A 153 3.94 -31.28 2.11
N ARG A 154 3.69 -29.97 2.18
CA ARG A 154 4.63 -28.95 2.66
C ARG A 154 4.18 -28.41 4.01
N SER A 155 5.11 -27.80 4.75
CA SER A 155 4.81 -27.09 5.99
C SER A 155 5.56 -25.77 6.06
N ALA A 156 4.95 -24.74 6.65
CA ALA A 156 5.56 -23.43 6.87
C ALA A 156 5.11 -22.84 8.22
N ASP A 157 6.01 -22.12 8.88
CA ASP A 157 5.76 -21.50 10.17
C ASP A 157 4.91 -20.23 10.04
N LEU A 158 3.95 -20.05 10.93
CA LEU A 158 3.09 -18.86 11.02
C LEU A 158 3.28 -18.18 12.38
N ARG A 159 3.44 -16.85 12.35
CA ARG A 159 3.45 -16.00 13.53
C ARG A 159 2.62 -14.75 13.26
N GLU A 160 1.49 -14.62 13.90
CA GLU A 160 0.59 -13.49 13.69
C GLU A 160 -0.06 -13.01 14.97
N VAL A 161 -0.51 -11.77 14.92
CA VAL A 161 -1.26 -11.11 15.99
C VAL A 161 -2.59 -10.67 15.41
N GLU A 162 -3.67 -11.02 16.08
CA GLU A 162 -5.04 -10.59 15.77
C GLU A 162 -5.56 -9.75 16.94
N ILE A 163 -6.19 -8.61 16.64
CA ILE A 163 -6.90 -7.77 17.61
C ILE A 163 -8.36 -7.70 17.17
N GLU A 164 -9.22 -8.48 17.80
CA GLU A 164 -10.63 -8.65 17.44
C GLU A 164 -11.52 -7.77 18.32
N LEU A 165 -12.44 -7.01 17.71
CA LEU A 165 -13.37 -6.16 18.44
C LEU A 165 -14.45 -7.01 19.12
N LEU A 166 -14.54 -6.93 20.45
CA LEU A 166 -15.62 -7.56 21.22
C LEU A 166 -16.78 -6.58 21.44
N GLU A 167 -16.46 -5.33 21.77
CA GLU A 167 -17.41 -4.28 22.13
C GLU A 167 -16.80 -2.90 21.89
N GLY A 168 -17.60 -1.92 21.47
CA GLY A 168 -17.16 -0.53 21.25
C GLY A 168 -16.91 -0.18 19.79
N SER A 169 -15.92 0.67 19.54
CA SER A 169 -15.66 1.26 18.21
C SER A 169 -14.47 0.59 17.50
N PRO A 170 -14.54 0.35 16.17
CA PRO A 170 -13.40 -0.07 15.37
C PRO A 170 -12.19 0.87 15.49
N ALA A 171 -12.40 2.16 15.79
CA ALA A 171 -11.31 3.11 16.03
C ALA A 171 -10.42 2.71 17.22
N GLY A 172 -11.01 2.11 18.28
CA GLY A 172 -10.25 1.66 19.44
C GLY A 172 -9.27 0.52 19.11
N LEU A 173 -9.51 -0.27 18.05
CA LEU A 173 -8.53 -1.26 17.60
C LEU A 173 -7.21 -0.61 17.16
N PHE A 174 -7.29 0.56 16.51
CA PHE A 174 -6.11 1.31 16.06
C PHE A 174 -5.41 2.01 17.23
N GLU A 175 -6.15 2.45 18.25
CA GLU A 175 -5.55 2.97 19.50
C GLU A 175 -4.78 1.87 20.24
N ILE A 176 -5.36 0.67 20.32
CA ILE A 176 -4.63 -0.50 20.84
C ILE A 176 -3.39 -0.77 19.99
N ALA A 177 -3.49 -0.70 18.66
CA ALA A 177 -2.34 -0.91 17.77
C ALA A 177 -1.21 0.11 18.01
N HIS A 178 -1.53 1.40 18.25
CA HIS A 178 -0.54 2.42 18.62
C HIS A 178 0.22 2.06 19.89
N VAL A 179 -0.49 1.58 20.91
CA VAL A 179 0.12 1.21 22.19
C VAL A 179 0.97 -0.07 22.07
N LEU A 180 0.53 -1.05 21.29
CA LEU A 180 1.23 -2.34 21.14
C LEU A 180 2.41 -2.27 20.17
N PHE A 181 2.41 -1.33 19.24
CA PHE A 181 3.44 -1.18 18.21
C PHE A 181 4.02 0.24 18.19
N PRO A 182 4.67 0.70 19.27
CA PRO A 182 5.19 2.07 19.35
C PRO A 182 6.37 2.31 18.40
N ASP A 183 7.29 1.36 18.26
CA ASP A 183 8.59 1.55 17.58
C ASP A 183 8.76 0.68 16.32
N GLY A 184 7.77 0.71 15.43
CA GLY A 184 7.81 -0.06 14.18
C GLY A 184 7.55 -1.57 14.35
N GLY A 185 7.85 -2.34 13.30
CA GLY A 185 7.66 -3.80 13.29
C GLY A 185 6.24 -4.28 12.95
N LEU A 186 5.31 -3.35 12.71
CA LEU A 186 3.95 -3.67 12.27
C LEU A 186 3.94 -3.95 10.76
N ARG A 187 3.52 -5.15 10.39
CA ARG A 187 3.19 -5.49 9.00
C ARG A 187 1.76 -5.99 8.96
N PHE A 188 0.88 -5.21 8.36
CA PHE A 188 -0.50 -5.63 8.14
C PHE A 188 -0.54 -6.94 7.35
N SER A 189 -1.27 -7.93 7.85
CA SER A 189 -1.49 -9.17 7.12
C SER A 189 -2.44 -8.92 5.95
N ARG A 190 -2.12 -9.52 4.80
CA ARG A 190 -2.91 -9.42 3.58
C ARG A 190 -3.58 -10.72 3.18
N LEU A 191 -3.31 -11.79 3.92
CA LEU A 191 -3.79 -13.13 3.61
C LEU A 191 -4.39 -13.74 4.87
N SER A 192 -5.59 -14.29 4.72
CA SER A 192 -6.20 -15.15 5.74
C SER A 192 -5.43 -16.46 5.85
N LYS A 193 -5.52 -17.15 6.98
CA LYS A 193 -4.93 -18.48 7.19
C LYS A 193 -5.33 -19.49 6.08
N ALA A 194 -6.56 -19.40 5.56
CA ALA A 194 -7.03 -20.21 4.44
C ALA A 194 -6.27 -19.86 3.14
N ALA A 195 -6.18 -18.57 2.80
CA ALA A 195 -5.45 -18.10 1.62
C ALA A 195 -3.97 -18.51 1.65
N ARG A 196 -3.35 -18.45 2.83
CA ARG A 196 -1.98 -18.95 3.05
C ARG A 196 -1.85 -20.45 2.83
N GLY A 197 -2.86 -21.22 3.20
CA GLY A 197 -2.94 -22.66 2.94
C GLY A 197 -2.95 -23.00 1.45
N TYR A 198 -3.79 -22.32 0.67
CA TYR A 198 -3.80 -22.45 -0.79
C TYR A 198 -2.44 -22.09 -1.40
N LEU A 199 -1.87 -20.96 -0.99
CA LEU A 199 -0.57 -20.50 -1.48
C LEU A 199 0.55 -21.50 -1.16
N LEU A 200 0.51 -22.15 0.00
CA LEU A 200 1.49 -23.17 0.38
C LEU A 200 1.38 -24.42 -0.50
N ALA A 201 0.15 -24.87 -0.76
CA ALA A 201 -0.10 -26.01 -1.63
C ALA A 201 0.35 -25.73 -3.09
N GLU A 202 -0.04 -24.58 -3.62
CA GLU A 202 0.18 -24.20 -5.02
C GLU A 202 1.64 -23.76 -5.27
N GLU A 203 2.20 -22.92 -4.39
CA GLU A 203 3.46 -22.20 -4.65
C GLU A 203 4.56 -22.47 -3.60
N GLY A 204 4.25 -23.19 -2.51
CA GLY A 204 5.25 -23.58 -1.51
C GLY A 204 5.61 -22.47 -0.52
N ARG A 205 4.80 -21.42 -0.44
CA ARG A 205 4.99 -20.26 0.45
C ARG A 205 3.67 -19.85 1.10
N ILE A 206 3.73 -19.21 2.26
CA ILE A 206 2.54 -18.74 2.99
C ILE A 206 2.38 -17.21 2.99
N ASP A 207 3.30 -16.48 2.40
CA ASP A 207 3.23 -15.04 2.23
C ASP A 207 3.48 -14.69 0.76
N LEU A 208 2.95 -13.54 0.34
CA LEU A 208 3.32 -12.95 -0.93
C LEU A 208 4.82 -12.61 -0.91
N PRO A 209 5.55 -12.81 -2.02
CA PRO A 209 6.95 -12.48 -2.08
C PRO A 209 7.12 -11.00 -1.79
N LEU A 210 8.08 -10.67 -0.91
CA LEU A 210 8.40 -9.29 -0.65
C LEU A 210 9.07 -8.71 -1.90
N ALA A 211 8.36 -7.84 -2.60
CA ALA A 211 8.82 -7.17 -3.80
C ALA A 211 8.21 -5.76 -3.86
N PRO A 212 8.85 -4.80 -4.57
CA PRO A 212 8.27 -3.49 -4.78
C PRO A 212 6.86 -3.60 -5.35
N ARG A 213 5.90 -2.94 -4.69
CA ARG A 213 4.49 -2.97 -5.12
C ARG A 213 4.17 -1.73 -5.94
N ASN A 214 3.74 -1.93 -7.18
CA ASN A 214 3.21 -0.87 -8.02
C ASN A 214 1.83 -0.38 -7.52
N ALA A 215 1.40 0.76 -8.04
CA ALA A 215 0.00 1.14 -7.94
C ALA A 215 -0.83 0.21 -8.83
N GLU A 216 -1.95 -0.28 -8.32
CA GLU A 216 -2.94 -1.04 -9.09
C GLU A 216 -4.13 -0.14 -9.46
N ASP A 217 -4.83 -0.52 -10.53
CA ASP A 217 -6.05 0.15 -10.95
C ASP A 217 -7.18 -0.21 -9.98
N VAL A 218 -7.90 0.82 -9.49
CA VAL A 218 -9.05 0.63 -8.62
C VAL A 218 -10.30 0.56 -9.50
N PRO A 219 -11.02 -0.58 -9.53
CA PRO A 219 -12.29 -0.66 -10.22
C PRO A 219 -13.29 0.24 -9.49
N LEU A 220 -13.87 1.20 -10.21
CA LEU A 220 -14.91 2.08 -9.71
C LEU A 220 -16.16 1.88 -10.55
N ASP A 221 -17.32 1.87 -9.90
CA ASP A 221 -18.60 1.86 -10.59
C ASP A 221 -18.99 3.30 -10.96
N GLU A 222 -19.63 3.49 -12.12
CA GLU A 222 -20.08 4.81 -12.56
C GLU A 222 -21.16 5.40 -11.64
N ASP A 223 -21.94 4.53 -10.99
CA ASP A 223 -23.00 4.87 -10.04
C ASP A 223 -22.52 4.89 -8.58
N GLU A 224 -21.23 4.60 -8.33
CA GLU A 224 -20.65 4.64 -6.98
C GLU A 224 -20.61 6.08 -6.43
N ILE A 225 -20.91 6.23 -5.15
CA ILE A 225 -20.79 7.53 -4.46
C ILE A 225 -19.33 7.89 -4.20
N ALA A 226 -19.04 9.19 -4.08
CA ALA A 226 -17.69 9.71 -3.86
C ALA A 226 -17.00 9.10 -2.63
N GLU A 227 -17.75 8.83 -1.54
CA GLU A 227 -17.20 8.24 -0.32
C GLU A 227 -16.64 6.82 -0.51
N HIS A 228 -17.35 5.94 -1.21
CA HIS A 228 -16.89 4.57 -1.40
C HIS A 228 -15.67 4.53 -2.33
N ALA A 229 -15.71 5.28 -3.43
CA ALA A 229 -14.56 5.44 -4.32
C ALA A 229 -13.34 6.02 -3.59
N ALA A 230 -13.55 7.02 -2.72
CA ALA A 230 -12.50 7.58 -1.87
C ALA A 230 -11.86 6.52 -0.98
N ARG A 231 -12.67 5.72 -0.28
CA ARG A 231 -12.19 4.64 0.60
C ARG A 231 -11.36 3.64 -0.19
N ASN A 232 -11.84 3.19 -1.34
CA ASN A 232 -11.15 2.21 -2.19
C ASN A 232 -9.79 2.75 -2.70
N ILE A 233 -9.74 4.00 -3.16
CA ILE A 233 -8.48 4.64 -3.59
C ILE A 233 -7.50 4.84 -2.43
N LEU A 234 -7.99 5.21 -1.24
CA LEU A 234 -7.13 5.37 -0.07
C LEU A 234 -6.58 4.03 0.42
N ARG A 235 -7.39 2.96 0.42
CA ARG A 235 -6.95 1.58 0.72
C ARG A 235 -5.80 1.17 -0.20
N GLU A 236 -5.93 1.41 -1.51
CA GLU A 236 -4.88 1.15 -2.49
C GLU A 236 -3.62 1.99 -2.26
N CYS A 237 -3.76 3.28 -1.89
CA CYS A 237 -2.61 4.12 -1.55
C CYS A 237 -1.90 3.64 -0.28
N LEU A 238 -2.64 3.33 0.79
CA LEU A 238 -2.13 2.79 2.04
C LEU A 238 -1.36 1.49 1.78
N ASP A 239 -1.93 0.60 0.98
CA ASP A 239 -1.36 -0.71 0.71
C ASP A 239 -0.04 -0.64 -0.09
N GLN A 240 0.00 0.24 -1.10
CA GLN A 240 1.24 0.55 -1.81
C GLN A 240 2.31 1.14 -0.86
N ILE A 241 1.94 2.08 0.01
CA ILE A 241 2.87 2.71 0.93
C ILE A 241 3.39 1.69 1.95
N ALA A 242 2.50 0.99 2.66
CA ALA A 242 2.84 0.03 3.71
C ALA A 242 3.74 -1.09 3.18
N THR A 243 3.43 -1.63 1.99
CA THR A 243 4.26 -2.67 1.37
C THR A 243 5.65 -2.16 1.05
N ASN A 244 5.76 -0.99 0.40
CA ASN A 244 7.07 -0.46 -0.01
C ASN A 244 7.90 0.07 1.18
N VAL A 245 7.28 0.44 2.31
CA VAL A 245 8.01 0.68 3.56
C VAL A 245 8.76 -0.58 3.98
N VAL A 246 8.11 -1.76 3.96
CA VAL A 246 8.75 -3.03 4.30
C VAL A 246 9.82 -3.41 3.28
N VAL A 247 9.55 -3.21 1.98
CA VAL A 247 10.52 -3.47 0.90
C VAL A 247 11.80 -2.66 1.10
N VAL A 248 11.71 -1.35 1.32
CA VAL A 248 12.89 -0.49 1.54
C VAL A 248 13.64 -0.89 2.81
N ARG A 249 12.91 -1.32 3.86
CA ARG A 249 13.53 -1.81 5.11
C ARG A 249 14.35 -3.08 4.90
N LYS A 250 13.87 -4.03 4.08
CA LYS A 250 14.42 -5.38 4.01
C LYS A 250 15.23 -5.69 2.74
N LEU A 251 15.02 -4.97 1.64
CA LEU A 251 15.64 -5.25 0.34
C LEU A 251 16.46 -4.05 -0.16
N ASP A 252 17.52 -4.32 -0.91
CA ASP A 252 18.36 -3.31 -1.59
C ASP A 252 17.87 -2.99 -3.01
N ASP A 253 16.57 -3.18 -3.27
CA ASP A 253 15.95 -2.86 -4.57
C ASP A 253 15.63 -1.35 -4.67
N PRO A 254 16.22 -0.60 -5.61
CA PRO A 254 15.95 0.83 -5.79
C PRO A 254 14.49 1.11 -6.18
N GLU A 255 13.78 0.13 -6.76
CA GLU A 255 12.38 0.26 -7.11
C GLU A 255 11.49 0.38 -5.86
N GLY A 256 11.90 -0.17 -4.73
CA GLY A 256 11.20 0.01 -3.45
C GLY A 256 11.09 1.48 -3.04
N SER A 257 12.20 2.23 -3.13
CA SER A 257 12.22 3.67 -2.79
C SER A 257 11.43 4.48 -3.83
N HIS A 258 11.46 4.06 -5.10
CA HIS A 258 10.69 4.65 -6.16
C HIS A 258 9.17 4.52 -5.92
N GLN A 259 8.70 3.30 -5.65
CA GLN A 259 7.29 3.00 -5.45
C GLN A 259 6.74 3.59 -4.15
N LEU A 260 7.54 3.59 -3.07
CA LEU A 260 7.16 4.30 -1.84
C LEU A 260 6.94 5.79 -2.11
N ARG A 261 7.85 6.45 -2.85
CA ARG A 261 7.70 7.85 -3.22
C ARG A 261 6.50 8.11 -4.13
N ILE A 262 6.17 7.17 -5.01
CA ILE A 262 4.95 7.23 -5.84
C ILE A 262 3.71 7.15 -4.96
N GLY A 263 3.61 6.15 -4.08
CA GLY A 263 2.46 5.98 -3.18
C GLY A 263 2.18 7.23 -2.33
N LEU A 264 3.21 7.83 -1.74
CA LEU A 264 3.09 9.07 -0.96
C LEU A 264 2.63 10.26 -1.81
N ARG A 265 3.07 10.35 -3.08
CA ARG A 265 2.60 11.39 -4.01
C ARG A 265 1.16 11.15 -4.47
N ARG A 266 0.77 9.89 -4.68
CA ARG A 266 -0.60 9.49 -5.01
C ARG A 266 -1.54 9.86 -3.86
N LEU A 267 -1.22 9.48 -2.62
CA LEU A 267 -1.99 9.84 -1.43
C LEU A 267 -2.24 11.35 -1.32
N ARG A 268 -1.17 12.16 -1.45
CA ARG A 268 -1.30 13.63 -1.44
C ARG A 268 -2.12 14.18 -2.60
N SER A 269 -2.03 13.55 -3.78
CA SER A 269 -2.86 13.92 -4.92
C SER A 269 -4.32 13.55 -4.69
N MET A 270 -4.60 12.41 -4.07
CA MET A 270 -5.93 11.95 -3.68
C MET A 270 -6.55 12.99 -2.74
N PHE A 271 -5.87 13.35 -1.64
CA PHE A 271 -6.34 14.40 -0.73
C PHE A 271 -6.64 15.72 -1.44
N SER A 272 -5.82 16.12 -2.42
CA SER A 272 -6.09 17.32 -3.22
C SER A 272 -7.27 17.17 -4.19
N VAL A 273 -7.55 15.97 -4.72
CA VAL A 273 -8.69 15.69 -5.60
C VAL A 273 -9.98 15.69 -4.80
N TYR A 274 -9.97 14.99 -3.66
CA TYR A 274 -11.13 14.73 -2.81
C TYR A 274 -11.36 15.78 -1.72
N ALA A 275 -10.51 16.80 -1.59
CA ALA A 275 -10.73 17.91 -0.66
C ALA A 275 -12.17 18.48 -0.68
N PRO A 276 -12.86 18.65 -1.83
CA PRO A 276 -14.23 19.15 -1.82
C PRO A 276 -15.22 18.33 -0.98
N VAL A 277 -14.95 17.03 -0.76
CA VAL A 277 -15.84 16.11 -0.04
C VAL A 277 -15.23 15.53 1.25
N LEU A 278 -13.90 15.41 1.36
CA LEU A 278 -13.19 14.79 2.49
C LEU A 278 -12.40 15.75 3.38
N GLU A 279 -12.45 17.06 3.11
CA GLU A 279 -11.63 18.02 3.86
C GLU A 279 -11.89 17.93 5.37
N SER A 280 -10.84 17.58 6.12
CA SER A 280 -10.87 17.45 7.57
C SER A 280 -9.51 17.81 8.17
N PRO A 281 -9.44 18.17 9.46
CA PRO A 281 -8.17 18.43 10.15
C PRO A 281 -7.21 17.23 10.08
N GLU A 282 -7.75 16.01 10.19
CA GLU A 282 -6.95 14.79 10.08
C GLU A 282 -6.40 14.58 8.67
N MET A 283 -7.19 14.83 7.63
CA MET A 283 -6.71 14.77 6.24
C MET A 283 -5.52 15.71 6.03
N ALA A 284 -5.57 16.92 6.60
CA ALA A 284 -4.47 17.88 6.51
C ALA A 284 -3.20 17.38 7.22
N ARG A 285 -3.34 16.84 8.43
CA ARG A 285 -2.23 16.24 9.19
C ARG A 285 -1.58 15.07 8.43
N LEU A 286 -2.38 14.12 7.92
CA LEU A 286 -1.88 12.98 7.15
C LEU A 286 -1.19 13.42 5.84
N ASN A 287 -1.71 14.45 5.18
CA ASN A 287 -1.08 15.03 4.00
C ASN A 287 0.30 15.66 4.30
N ASP A 288 0.46 16.23 5.49
CA ASP A 288 1.73 16.80 5.95
C ASP A 288 2.74 15.71 6.34
N GLU A 289 2.30 14.64 7.01
CA GLU A 289 3.13 13.45 7.27
C GLU A 289 3.59 12.79 5.96
N ALA A 290 2.68 12.60 5.00
CA ALA A 290 3.01 12.07 3.68
C ALA A 290 3.99 12.99 2.91
N ARG A 291 3.91 14.31 3.13
CA ARG A 291 4.85 15.28 2.54
C ARG A 291 6.22 15.17 3.17
N TRP A 292 6.31 15.09 4.49
CA TRP A 292 7.55 14.91 5.22
C TRP A 292 8.23 13.60 4.81
N LEU A 293 7.54 12.47 4.90
CA LEU A 293 8.10 11.17 4.54
C LEU A 293 8.51 11.13 3.06
N GLY A 294 7.71 11.74 2.18
CA GLY A 294 8.04 11.84 0.75
C GLY A 294 9.29 12.69 0.45
N ARG A 295 9.68 13.62 1.34
CA ARG A 295 10.95 14.35 1.26
C ARG A 295 12.11 13.47 1.69
N GLU A 296 11.97 12.72 2.77
CA GLU A 296 12.99 11.79 3.27
C GLU A 296 13.31 10.68 2.26
N VAL A 297 12.28 10.02 1.72
CA VAL A 297 12.44 9.03 0.64
C VAL A 297 13.03 9.68 -0.62
N GLY A 298 12.75 10.96 -0.83
CA GLY A 298 13.28 11.72 -1.96
C GLY A 298 14.80 11.82 -1.99
N LYS A 299 15.44 11.99 -0.83
CA LYS A 299 16.91 12.09 -0.71
C LYS A 299 17.61 10.84 -1.26
N LEU A 300 17.10 9.64 -0.92
CA LEU A 300 17.61 8.39 -1.47
C LEU A 300 17.27 8.24 -2.94
N ARG A 301 16.00 8.47 -3.35
CA ARG A 301 15.60 8.22 -4.75
C ARG A 301 16.35 9.13 -5.72
N ASP A 302 16.63 10.38 -5.34
CA ASP A 302 17.39 11.30 -6.18
C ASP A 302 18.82 10.78 -6.41
N LEU A 303 19.47 10.21 -5.39
CA LEU A 303 20.76 9.51 -5.54
C LEU A 303 20.63 8.26 -6.42
N ASP A 304 19.62 7.42 -6.19
CA ASP A 304 19.40 6.20 -6.99
C ASP A 304 19.18 6.52 -8.48
N VAL A 305 18.47 7.60 -8.83
CA VAL A 305 18.32 8.04 -10.24
C VAL A 305 19.68 8.43 -10.82
N VAL A 306 20.42 9.29 -10.11
CA VAL A 306 21.69 9.82 -10.62
C VAL A 306 22.70 8.70 -10.81
N VAL A 307 22.81 7.76 -9.86
CA VAL A 307 23.71 6.62 -9.97
C VAL A 307 23.27 5.68 -11.09
N ASN A 308 22.07 5.09 -10.98
CA ASN A 308 21.68 3.94 -11.79
C ASN A 308 21.23 4.30 -13.21
N ASP A 309 20.64 5.49 -13.39
CA ASP A 309 20.02 5.86 -14.68
C ASP A 309 20.93 6.80 -15.50
N ILE A 310 21.70 7.66 -14.83
CA ILE A 310 22.47 8.74 -15.47
C ILE A 310 23.96 8.38 -15.52
N VAL A 311 24.61 8.20 -14.38
CA VAL A 311 26.06 7.95 -14.32
C VAL A 311 26.40 6.59 -14.97
N GLN A 312 25.63 5.53 -14.69
CA GLN A 312 25.86 4.22 -15.30
C GLN A 312 25.72 4.23 -16.83
N ARG A 313 24.85 5.07 -17.39
CA ARG A 313 24.76 5.26 -18.85
C ARG A 313 26.06 5.83 -19.42
N GLU A 314 26.62 6.84 -18.75
CA GLU A 314 27.87 7.46 -19.19
C GLU A 314 29.07 6.52 -19.03
N VAL A 315 29.12 5.75 -17.94
CA VAL A 315 30.13 4.69 -17.72
C VAL A 315 30.07 3.64 -18.81
N GLY A 316 28.87 3.15 -19.16
CA GLY A 316 28.71 2.14 -20.21
C GLY A 316 29.05 2.64 -21.61
N THR A 317 28.89 3.94 -21.86
CA THR A 317 29.20 4.57 -23.16
C THR A 317 30.69 4.94 -23.26
N ASN A 318 31.35 5.24 -22.14
CA ASN A 318 32.73 5.69 -22.07
C ASN A 318 33.50 4.90 -21.00
N PRO A 319 33.75 3.59 -21.21
CA PRO A 319 34.34 2.72 -20.20
C PRO A 319 35.80 3.06 -19.85
N ASP A 320 36.51 3.74 -20.75
CA ASP A 320 37.93 4.10 -20.60
C ASP A 320 38.15 5.38 -19.76
N GLU A 321 37.09 6.04 -19.29
CA GLU A 321 37.17 7.26 -18.48
C GLU A 321 37.17 6.94 -16.98
N PRO A 322 38.35 6.88 -16.31
CA PRO A 322 38.46 6.43 -14.91
C PRO A 322 37.70 7.32 -13.91
N GLY A 323 37.52 8.61 -14.24
CA GLY A 323 36.76 9.54 -13.41
C GLY A 323 35.28 9.17 -13.27
N LEU A 324 34.67 8.55 -14.29
CA LEU A 324 33.26 8.14 -14.24
C LEU A 324 33.06 6.95 -13.29
N ALA A 325 34.00 6.00 -13.28
CA ALA A 325 33.99 4.88 -12.34
C ALA A 325 34.19 5.37 -10.89
N ALA A 326 35.12 6.30 -10.66
CA ALA A 326 35.35 6.91 -9.34
C ALA A 326 34.10 7.65 -8.84
N LEU A 327 33.48 8.47 -9.69
CA LEU A 327 32.24 9.19 -9.38
C LEU A 327 31.08 8.23 -9.06
N SER A 328 30.91 7.17 -9.85
CA SER A 328 29.90 6.13 -9.62
C SER A 328 30.08 5.48 -8.24
N GLY A 329 31.33 5.14 -7.88
CA GLY A 329 31.67 4.59 -6.58
C GLY A 329 31.37 5.55 -5.42
N MET A 330 31.68 6.85 -5.57
CA MET A 330 31.37 7.87 -4.57
C MET A 330 29.86 8.02 -4.32
N LEU A 331 29.08 8.18 -5.40
CA LEU A 331 27.63 8.34 -5.29
C LEU A 331 26.95 7.05 -4.78
N SER A 332 27.46 5.87 -5.13
CA SER A 332 26.98 4.59 -4.60
C SER A 332 27.17 4.47 -3.09
N ARG A 333 28.28 4.99 -2.55
CA ARG A 333 28.51 5.07 -1.09
C ARG A 333 27.50 6.02 -0.43
N GLN A 334 27.25 7.18 -1.02
CA GLN A 334 26.23 8.11 -0.51
C GLN A 334 24.82 7.51 -0.56
N ALA A 335 24.45 6.84 -1.65
CA ALA A 335 23.18 6.13 -1.77
C ALA A 335 23.02 5.05 -0.69
N THR A 336 24.10 4.32 -0.40
CA THR A 336 24.13 3.32 0.68
C THR A 336 23.90 3.95 2.06
N GLN A 337 24.57 5.07 2.36
CA GLN A 337 24.38 5.80 3.62
C GLN A 337 22.95 6.36 3.74
N ALA A 338 22.42 6.97 2.67
CA ALA A 338 21.06 7.48 2.61
C ALA A 338 20.03 6.35 2.79
N ARG A 339 20.30 5.17 2.22
CA ARG A 339 19.46 3.97 2.40
C ARG A 339 19.46 3.50 3.85
N GLN A 340 20.62 3.41 4.49
CA GLN A 340 20.71 3.05 5.91
C GLN A 340 19.98 4.05 6.81
N HIS A 341 20.12 5.35 6.55
CA HIS A 341 19.38 6.39 7.26
C HIS A 341 17.86 6.22 7.07
N LEU A 342 17.41 6.05 5.83
CA LEU A 342 16.00 5.85 5.52
C LEU A 342 15.44 4.59 6.18
N ARG A 343 16.19 3.48 6.21
CA ARG A 343 15.78 2.25 6.89
C ARG A 343 15.53 2.45 8.39
N LYS A 344 16.40 3.20 9.07
CA LYS A 344 16.23 3.55 10.49
C LYS A 344 14.99 4.44 10.68
N LEU A 345 14.81 5.44 9.81
CA LEU A 345 13.65 6.34 9.85
C LEU A 345 12.34 5.59 9.63
N LEU A 346 12.30 4.67 8.67
CA LEU A 346 11.13 3.84 8.35
C LEU A 346 10.78 2.83 9.44
N ALA A 347 11.73 2.48 10.31
CA ALA A 347 11.48 1.66 11.49
C ALA A 347 11.01 2.49 12.70
N GLY A 348 11.01 3.83 12.62
CA GLY A 348 10.72 4.70 13.75
C GLY A 348 9.22 4.88 14.04
N ALA A 349 8.93 5.25 15.28
CA ALA A 349 7.58 5.46 15.81
C ALA A 349 6.69 6.39 14.98
N ARG A 350 7.27 7.47 14.42
CA ARG A 350 6.52 8.43 13.60
C ARG A 350 5.95 7.81 12.32
N VAL A 351 6.72 6.99 11.62
CA VAL A 351 6.26 6.31 10.39
C VAL A 351 5.23 5.25 10.74
N GLN A 352 5.45 4.54 11.85
CA GLN A 352 4.51 3.56 12.37
C GLN A 352 3.16 4.19 12.70
N ALA A 353 3.16 5.30 13.44
CA ALA A 353 1.96 6.06 13.77
C ALA A 353 1.25 6.57 12.51
N PHE A 354 1.98 7.09 11.52
CA PHE A 354 1.41 7.52 10.24
C PHE A 354 0.67 6.39 9.51
N LEU A 355 1.20 5.17 9.50
CA LEU A 355 0.54 4.01 8.85
C LEU A 355 -0.72 3.59 9.60
N ILE A 356 -0.68 3.54 10.93
CA ILE A 356 -1.84 3.21 11.78
C ILE A 356 -2.92 4.29 11.62
N ASP A 357 -2.55 5.55 11.68
CA ASP A 357 -3.46 6.69 11.54
C ASP A 357 -4.11 6.73 10.15
N LEU A 358 -3.33 6.45 9.10
CA LEU A 358 -3.87 6.39 7.74
C LEU A 358 -4.86 5.22 7.62
N ALA A 359 -4.55 4.05 8.18
CA ALA A 359 -5.48 2.92 8.19
C ALA A 359 -6.75 3.25 8.98
N ARG A 360 -6.63 3.85 10.18
CA ARG A 360 -7.76 4.32 10.99
C ARG A 360 -8.62 5.32 10.23
N PHE A 361 -8.01 6.34 9.63
CA PHE A 361 -8.69 7.35 8.84
C PHE A 361 -9.54 6.73 7.71
N VAL A 362 -9.01 5.71 7.05
CA VAL A 362 -9.66 5.02 5.94
C VAL A 362 -10.83 4.14 6.39
N GLU A 363 -10.59 3.33 7.42
CA GLU A 363 -11.54 2.30 7.84
C GLU A 363 -12.63 2.81 8.79
N THR A 364 -12.36 3.89 9.53
CA THR A 364 -13.31 4.45 10.51
C THR A 364 -13.93 5.76 10.07
N ARG A 365 -13.85 6.09 8.78
CA ARG A 365 -14.36 7.35 8.20
C ARG A 365 -13.80 8.59 8.92
N GLY A 366 -12.49 8.64 9.15
CA GLY A 366 -11.81 9.74 9.86
C GLY A 366 -11.89 11.11 9.14
N TRP A 367 -12.48 11.14 7.95
CA TRP A 367 -12.84 12.37 7.25
C TRP A 367 -14.11 13.04 7.79
N LEU A 368 -14.96 12.36 8.57
CA LEU A 368 -16.19 12.94 9.08
C LEU A 368 -15.90 14.07 10.06
N VAL A 369 -16.46 15.25 9.78
CA VAL A 369 -16.35 16.44 10.63
C VAL A 369 -17.70 16.68 11.30
N PRO A 370 -17.83 16.54 12.65
CA PRO A 370 -19.13 16.63 13.33
C PRO A 370 -19.92 17.93 13.10
N GLN A 371 -19.23 19.03 12.79
CA GLN A 371 -19.86 20.34 12.54
C GLN A 371 -20.14 20.63 11.06
N ASP A 372 -19.76 19.72 10.16
CA ASP A 372 -19.96 19.88 8.72
C ASP A 372 -21.24 19.14 8.28
N PHE A 373 -22.39 19.75 8.55
CA PHE A 373 -23.70 19.16 8.24
C PHE A 373 -23.93 18.92 6.73
N GLY A 374 -23.19 19.61 5.86
CA GLY A 374 -23.25 19.46 4.40
C GLY A 374 -22.33 18.36 3.85
N GLN A 375 -21.45 17.78 4.69
CA GLN A 375 -20.49 16.78 4.24
C GLN A 375 -21.16 15.50 3.75
N THR A 376 -22.18 15.01 4.46
CA THR A 376 -22.91 13.79 4.08
C THR A 376 -23.49 13.87 2.67
N ALA A 377 -24.06 15.02 2.29
CA ALA A 377 -24.57 15.23 0.94
C ALA A 377 -23.46 15.19 -0.11
N ARG A 378 -22.31 15.83 0.17
CA ARG A 378 -21.14 15.85 -0.71
C ARG A 378 -20.49 14.47 -0.86
N LEU A 379 -20.45 13.68 0.21
CA LEU A 379 -19.97 12.30 0.22
C LEU A 379 -20.85 11.35 -0.62
N ALA A 380 -22.15 11.63 -0.67
CA ALA A 380 -23.14 10.89 -1.44
C ALA A 380 -23.25 11.33 -2.92
N GLU A 381 -22.50 12.35 -3.36
CA GLU A 381 -22.48 12.73 -4.77
C GLU A 381 -21.91 11.59 -5.65
N PRO A 382 -22.41 11.40 -6.89
CA PRO A 382 -21.83 10.43 -7.81
C PRO A 382 -20.35 10.71 -8.07
N VAL A 383 -19.50 9.68 -7.97
CA VAL A 383 -18.04 9.83 -8.15
C VAL A 383 -17.69 10.45 -9.51
N LYS A 384 -18.49 10.15 -10.55
CA LYS A 384 -18.32 10.67 -11.90
C LYS A 384 -18.41 12.19 -11.97
N GLN A 385 -19.25 12.82 -11.15
CA GLN A 385 -19.36 14.27 -11.04
C GLN A 385 -18.07 14.87 -10.46
N LEU A 386 -17.60 14.34 -9.34
CA LEU A 386 -16.33 14.74 -8.72
C LEU A 386 -15.15 14.56 -9.69
N ALA A 387 -15.11 13.42 -10.39
CA ALA A 387 -14.07 13.10 -11.37
C ALA A 387 -14.02 14.13 -12.51
N GLY A 388 -15.16 14.44 -13.12
CA GLY A 388 -15.25 15.43 -14.20
C GLY A 388 -14.80 16.83 -13.76
N GLN A 389 -15.21 17.26 -12.56
CA GLN A 389 -14.79 18.54 -11.98
C GLN A 389 -13.28 18.58 -11.69
N ALA A 390 -12.74 17.53 -11.06
CA ALA A 390 -11.33 17.43 -10.72
C ALA A 390 -10.43 17.40 -11.97
N LEU A 391 -10.78 16.56 -12.95
CA LEU A 391 -10.06 16.45 -14.23
C LEU A 391 -10.13 17.76 -15.01
N GLY A 392 -11.31 18.37 -15.11
CA GLY A 392 -11.50 19.67 -15.76
C GLY A 392 -10.69 20.79 -15.12
N LYS A 393 -10.69 20.88 -13.78
CA LYS A 393 -9.90 21.87 -13.02
C LYS A 393 -8.40 21.69 -13.24
N ARG A 394 -7.90 20.46 -13.18
CA ARG A 394 -6.47 20.15 -13.39
C ARG A 394 -6.04 20.41 -14.83
N TRP A 395 -6.87 20.03 -15.80
CA TRP A 395 -6.63 20.33 -17.21
C TRP A 395 -6.53 21.83 -17.47
N LYS A 396 -7.46 22.64 -16.95
CA LYS A 396 -7.39 24.11 -17.07
C LYS A 396 -6.08 24.68 -16.53
N ARG A 397 -5.58 24.16 -15.39
CA ARG A 397 -4.28 24.58 -14.81
C ARG A 397 -3.10 24.19 -15.68
N VAL A 398 -3.06 22.95 -16.17
CA VAL A 398 -2.02 22.47 -17.10
C VAL A 398 -2.03 23.31 -18.37
N ALA A 399 -3.19 23.50 -18.99
CA ALA A 399 -3.33 24.29 -20.22
C ALA A 399 -2.92 25.76 -20.02
N LYS A 400 -3.20 26.35 -18.85
CA LYS A 400 -2.74 27.71 -18.51
C LYS A 400 -1.21 27.77 -18.37
N ARG A 401 -0.59 26.81 -17.67
CA ARG A 401 0.86 26.79 -17.43
C ARG A 401 1.67 26.37 -18.66
N ALA A 402 1.06 25.65 -19.60
CA ALA A 402 1.68 25.24 -20.86
C ALA A 402 1.48 26.26 -22.00
N ARG A 403 0.94 27.46 -21.73
CA ARG A 403 0.89 28.53 -22.74
C ARG A 403 2.31 29.00 -23.05
N GLY A 404 2.64 29.06 -24.34
CA GLY A 404 4.01 29.35 -24.79
C GLY A 404 5.01 28.34 -24.24
N ILE A 405 4.67 27.04 -24.31
CA ILE A 405 5.47 25.97 -23.69
C ILE A 405 6.94 26.05 -24.13
N GLU A 406 7.23 26.46 -25.37
CA GLU A 406 8.57 26.63 -25.93
C GLU A 406 9.45 27.64 -25.18
N THR A 407 8.87 28.71 -24.61
CA THR A 407 9.59 29.82 -23.98
C THR A 407 9.61 29.75 -22.46
N LEU A 408 9.04 28.68 -21.86
CA LEU A 408 9.01 28.56 -20.40
C LEU A 408 10.43 28.53 -19.83
N GLY A 409 10.67 29.31 -18.77
CA GLY A 409 11.90 29.24 -17.97
C GLY A 409 11.90 28.04 -17.01
N THR A 410 13.02 27.78 -16.34
CA THR A 410 13.21 26.63 -15.44
C THR A 410 12.10 26.48 -14.38
N GLU A 411 11.79 27.55 -13.66
CA GLU A 411 10.73 27.53 -12.62
C GLU A 411 9.35 27.24 -13.21
N GLN A 412 9.02 27.83 -14.37
CA GLN A 412 7.74 27.59 -15.02
C GLN A 412 7.61 26.14 -15.52
N ARG A 413 8.71 25.56 -16.05
CA ARG A 413 8.77 24.14 -16.44
C ARG A 413 8.57 23.23 -15.22
N HIS A 414 9.22 23.54 -14.10
CA HIS A 414 9.08 22.80 -12.85
C HIS A 414 7.64 22.82 -12.33
N GLU A 415 6.99 23.98 -12.36
CA GLU A 415 5.58 24.11 -11.99
C GLU A 415 4.63 23.37 -12.95
N LEU A 416 4.88 23.41 -14.26
CA LEU A 416 4.12 22.64 -15.25
C LEU A 416 4.26 21.13 -14.99
N ARG A 417 5.48 20.65 -14.70
CA ARG A 417 5.74 19.24 -14.31
C ARG A 417 4.90 18.83 -13.10
N LYS A 418 4.83 19.67 -12.05
CA LYS A 418 4.01 19.40 -10.87
C LYS A 418 2.53 19.24 -11.23
N GLU A 419 1.97 20.16 -12.02
CA GLU A 419 0.57 20.10 -12.41
C GLU A 419 0.26 18.90 -13.34
N LEU A 420 1.18 18.56 -14.25
CA LEU A 420 1.04 17.36 -15.10
C LEU A 420 1.05 16.08 -14.26
N LYS A 421 1.92 15.97 -13.24
CA LYS A 421 1.91 14.82 -12.31
C LYS A 421 0.59 14.71 -11.58
N LYS A 422 0.05 15.82 -11.07
CA LYS A 422 -1.27 15.84 -10.42
C LYS A 422 -2.40 15.45 -11.38
N LEU A 423 -2.35 15.92 -12.63
CA LEU A 423 -3.32 15.51 -13.66
C LEU A 423 -3.22 14.01 -13.95
N ARG A 424 -2.01 13.47 -14.10
CA ARG A 424 -1.81 12.02 -14.32
C ARG A 424 -2.42 11.20 -13.19
N TYR A 425 -2.14 11.54 -11.92
CA TYR A 425 -2.71 10.79 -10.80
C TYR A 425 -4.23 10.87 -10.75
N ALA A 426 -4.83 12.03 -11.06
CA ALA A 426 -6.28 12.14 -11.16
C ALA A 426 -6.86 11.29 -12.30
N VAL A 427 -6.17 11.23 -13.45
CA VAL A 427 -6.55 10.34 -14.56
C VAL A 427 -6.46 8.87 -14.15
N GLU A 428 -5.39 8.48 -13.45
CA GLU A 428 -5.20 7.10 -12.98
C GLU A 428 -6.29 6.69 -11.99
N PHE A 429 -6.62 7.55 -11.01
CA PHE A 429 -7.69 7.29 -10.04
C PHE A 429 -9.07 7.10 -10.65
N PHE A 430 -9.39 7.83 -11.72
CA PHE A 430 -10.73 7.80 -12.34
C PHE A 430 -10.76 7.05 -13.67
N SER A 431 -9.68 6.35 -14.03
CA SER A 431 -9.55 5.72 -15.35
C SER A 431 -10.61 4.65 -15.60
N SER A 432 -11.02 3.92 -14.56
CA SER A 432 -12.04 2.86 -14.60
C SER A 432 -13.46 3.37 -14.86
N LEU A 433 -13.74 4.65 -14.59
CA LEU A 433 -15.03 5.30 -14.86
C LEU A 433 -15.27 5.63 -16.35
N TYR A 434 -14.29 5.36 -17.22
CA TYR A 434 -14.36 5.72 -18.63
C TYR A 434 -13.83 4.60 -19.52
N PRO A 435 -14.30 4.51 -20.78
CA PRO A 435 -13.81 3.48 -21.70
C PRO A 435 -12.29 3.55 -21.90
N ALA A 436 -11.59 2.43 -21.68
CA ALA A 436 -10.13 2.33 -21.80
C ALA A 436 -9.59 2.83 -23.15
N LYS A 437 -10.36 2.61 -24.24
CA LYS A 437 -10.06 3.11 -25.59
C LYS A 437 -9.94 4.65 -25.69
N ARG A 438 -10.57 5.39 -24.77
CA ARG A 438 -10.48 6.86 -24.68
C ARG A 438 -9.39 7.31 -23.70
N VAL A 439 -9.25 6.63 -22.57
CA VAL A 439 -8.26 6.97 -21.53
C VAL A 439 -6.84 6.68 -21.99
N GLY A 440 -6.61 5.50 -22.60
CA GLY A 440 -5.29 5.02 -23.00
C GLY A 440 -4.51 5.99 -23.90
N PRO A 441 -5.09 6.49 -25.01
CA PRO A 441 -4.43 7.47 -25.87
C PRO A 441 -4.06 8.78 -25.15
N PHE A 442 -4.95 9.30 -24.29
CA PHE A 442 -4.68 10.51 -23.51
C PHE A 442 -3.52 10.29 -22.54
N LEU A 443 -3.55 9.19 -21.77
CA LEU A 443 -2.51 8.86 -20.81
C LEU A 443 -1.16 8.61 -21.50
N LYS A 444 -1.14 7.94 -22.66
CA LYS A 444 0.07 7.71 -23.46
C LYS A 444 0.71 9.03 -23.89
N ARG A 445 -0.08 9.98 -24.41
CA ARG A 445 0.42 11.30 -24.84
C ARG A 445 0.89 12.15 -23.65
N LEU A 446 0.15 12.11 -22.54
CA LEU A 446 0.50 12.78 -21.29
C LEU A 446 1.85 12.28 -20.75
N LYS A 447 2.05 10.95 -20.70
CA LYS A 447 3.30 10.32 -20.26
C LYS A 447 4.49 10.76 -21.10
N LYS A 448 4.36 10.84 -22.44
CA LYS A 448 5.43 11.36 -23.32
C LYS A 448 5.86 12.78 -22.98
N LEU A 449 4.91 13.69 -22.75
CA LEU A 449 5.23 15.06 -22.33
C LEU A 449 5.87 15.09 -20.92
N GLN A 450 5.41 14.22 -20.03
CA GLN A 450 6.00 14.08 -18.69
C GLN A 450 7.42 13.54 -18.71
N THR A 451 7.79 12.66 -19.66
CA THR A 451 9.18 12.18 -19.81
C THR A 451 10.12 13.34 -20.12
N VAL A 452 9.77 14.23 -21.06
CA VAL A 452 10.62 15.40 -21.38
C VAL A 452 10.81 16.33 -20.17
N LEU A 453 9.74 16.60 -19.43
CA LEU A 453 9.83 17.35 -18.17
C LEU A 453 10.48 16.54 -17.04
N GLY A 454 10.47 15.21 -17.17
CA GLY A 454 11.25 14.18 -16.48
C GLY A 454 12.72 14.55 -16.51
N ASP A 455 13.27 14.45 -17.70
CA ASP A 455 14.68 14.63 -18.05
C ASP A 455 15.21 16.00 -17.62
N LEU A 456 14.43 17.07 -17.80
CA LEU A 456 14.80 18.42 -17.34
C LEU A 456 15.01 18.53 -15.83
N ASN A 457 14.17 17.86 -15.04
CA ASN A 457 14.34 17.84 -13.59
C ASN A 457 15.50 16.95 -13.20
N ASP A 458 15.71 15.85 -13.91
CA ASP A 458 16.76 14.90 -13.57
C ASP A 458 18.13 15.55 -13.84
N ALA A 459 18.25 16.34 -14.92
CA ALA A 459 19.39 17.23 -15.14
C ALA A 459 19.58 18.29 -14.05
N ALA A 460 18.50 18.86 -13.52
CA ALA A 460 18.57 19.76 -12.36
C ALA A 460 19.02 19.01 -11.09
N THR A 461 18.53 17.79 -10.87
CA THR A 461 18.92 16.92 -9.74
C THR A 461 20.41 16.56 -9.81
N VAL A 462 20.93 16.20 -10.99
CA VAL A 462 22.36 15.95 -11.21
C VAL A 462 23.21 17.14 -10.75
N LYS A 463 22.83 18.37 -11.14
CA LYS A 463 23.53 19.58 -10.71
C LYS A 463 23.53 19.83 -9.20
N THR A 464 22.55 19.30 -8.48
CA THR A 464 22.48 19.45 -7.02
C THR A 464 23.19 18.32 -6.29
N VAL A 465 23.10 17.09 -6.80
CA VAL A 465 23.60 15.88 -6.14
C VAL A 465 25.09 15.68 -6.39
N VAL A 466 25.54 15.90 -7.63
CA VAL A 466 26.91 15.56 -8.04
C VAL A 466 27.96 16.52 -7.46
N PRO A 467 27.76 17.86 -7.44
CA PRO A 467 28.73 18.76 -6.81
C PRO A 467 28.75 18.71 -5.28
N GLY A 468 27.69 18.17 -4.65
CA GLY A 468 27.59 17.99 -3.20
C GLY A 468 28.34 16.76 -2.68
N THR A 469 29.05 16.03 -3.54
CA THR A 469 29.99 15.01 -3.09
C THR A 469 31.23 15.68 -2.50
N ASP A 470 31.74 15.18 -1.37
CA ASP A 470 33.06 15.52 -0.81
C ASP A 470 34.18 15.04 -1.75
N ALA A 471 34.11 15.43 -3.03
CA ALA A 471 35.20 15.34 -3.96
C ALA A 471 36.27 16.27 -3.38
N THR A 472 37.24 15.65 -2.71
CA THR A 472 38.45 16.30 -2.26
C THR A 472 38.95 17.14 -3.44
N PRO A 473 39.32 18.42 -3.25
CA PRO A 473 39.72 19.33 -4.33
C PRO A 473 40.93 18.87 -5.21
N GLY A 474 41.38 17.62 -5.09
CA GLY A 474 42.65 17.10 -5.62
C GLY A 474 42.57 15.96 -6.64
N ASP A 475 41.39 15.49 -7.09
CA ASP A 475 41.31 14.52 -8.22
C ASP A 475 40.72 15.16 -9.50
N PRO A 476 41.58 15.60 -10.44
CA PRO A 476 41.16 16.17 -11.73
C PRO A 476 40.30 15.23 -12.57
N ALA A 477 40.47 13.90 -12.45
CA ALA A 477 39.71 12.94 -13.25
C ALA A 477 38.24 12.91 -12.79
N THR A 478 38.01 12.87 -11.48
CA THR A 478 36.65 12.94 -10.91
C THR A 478 35.98 14.29 -11.23
N GLN A 479 36.69 15.42 -11.15
CA GLN A 479 36.11 16.73 -11.52
C GLN A 479 35.71 16.82 -13.00
N ARG A 480 36.51 16.22 -13.89
CA ARG A 480 36.16 16.12 -15.31
C ARG A 480 34.90 15.28 -15.51
N ALA A 481 34.79 14.13 -14.81
CA ALA A 481 33.62 13.27 -14.85
C ALA A 481 32.35 13.97 -14.32
N ILE A 482 32.47 14.77 -13.27
CA ILE A 482 31.36 15.60 -12.76
C ILE A 482 30.87 16.57 -13.85
N GLY A 483 31.79 17.33 -14.45
CA GLY A 483 31.48 18.25 -15.55
C GLY A 483 30.85 17.54 -16.75
N TRP A 484 31.37 16.37 -17.10
CA TRP A 484 30.84 15.51 -18.17
C TRP A 484 29.39 15.12 -17.91
N VAL A 485 29.10 14.52 -16.75
CA VAL A 485 27.75 14.03 -16.41
C VAL A 485 26.74 15.18 -16.35
N ILE A 486 27.13 16.34 -15.80
CA ILE A 486 26.29 17.55 -15.82
C ILE A 486 26.01 17.98 -17.26
N GLY A 487 27.04 18.08 -18.10
CA GLY A 487 26.93 18.49 -19.50
C GLY A 487 26.06 17.55 -20.33
N ALA A 488 26.33 16.24 -20.25
CA ALA A 488 25.58 15.20 -20.94
C ALA A 488 24.09 15.20 -20.55
N SER A 489 23.81 15.30 -19.24
CA SER A 489 22.43 15.37 -18.74
C SER A 489 21.69 16.61 -19.22
N GLN A 490 22.35 17.78 -19.24
CA GLN A 490 21.77 19.01 -19.76
C GLN A 490 21.53 18.96 -21.28
N ALA A 491 22.47 18.43 -22.06
CA ALA A 491 22.34 18.28 -23.49
C ALA A 491 21.17 17.36 -23.85
N HIS A 492 21.05 16.22 -23.16
CA HIS A 492 19.93 15.29 -23.33
C HIS A 492 18.58 15.96 -23.04
N ALA A 493 18.48 16.66 -21.91
CA ALA A 493 17.25 17.35 -21.52
C ALA A 493 16.89 18.51 -22.47
N ALA A 494 17.86 19.25 -22.99
CA ALA A 494 17.66 20.31 -23.98
C ALA A 494 17.17 19.74 -25.32
N TYR A 495 17.76 18.63 -25.76
CA TYR A 495 17.32 17.92 -26.97
C TYR A 495 15.86 17.48 -26.84
N GLY A 496 15.48 16.80 -25.76
CA GLY A 496 14.09 16.40 -25.51
C GLY A 496 13.11 17.59 -25.47
N TRP A 497 13.53 18.71 -24.88
CA TRP A 497 12.71 19.93 -24.77
C TRP A 497 12.35 20.54 -26.13
N SER A 498 13.20 20.40 -27.15
CA SER A 498 12.92 20.90 -28.50
C SER A 498 11.61 20.31 -29.08
N GLY A 499 11.25 19.08 -28.70
CA GLY A 499 10.01 18.41 -29.09
C GLY A 499 8.79 18.74 -28.23
N ALA A 500 8.94 19.50 -27.14
CA ALA A 500 7.87 19.71 -26.15
C ALA A 500 6.63 20.38 -26.75
N LYS A 501 6.80 21.31 -27.69
CA LYS A 501 5.69 21.99 -28.39
C LYS A 501 4.80 21.02 -29.16
N ALA A 502 5.41 20.11 -29.91
CA ALA A 502 4.68 19.09 -30.66
C ALA A 502 3.98 18.09 -29.72
N LEU A 503 4.66 17.66 -28.65
CA LEU A 503 4.07 16.77 -27.64
C LEU A 503 2.88 17.43 -26.93
N TRP A 504 2.99 18.70 -26.53
CA TRP A 504 1.90 19.44 -25.93
C TRP A 504 0.71 19.62 -26.88
N ARG A 505 0.97 19.95 -28.15
CA ARG A 505 -0.09 20.01 -29.18
C ARG A 505 -0.85 18.69 -29.28
N ASN A 506 -0.14 17.57 -29.34
CA ASN A 506 -0.74 16.23 -29.40
C ASN A 506 -1.61 15.93 -28.17
N VAL A 507 -1.17 16.31 -26.96
CA VAL A 507 -1.98 16.17 -25.74
C VAL A 507 -3.24 17.03 -25.83
N ARG A 508 -3.10 18.30 -26.24
CA ARG A 508 -4.21 19.27 -26.34
C ARG A 508 -5.28 18.90 -27.38
N GLU A 509 -4.87 18.30 -28.49
CA GLU A 509 -5.76 17.84 -29.56
C GLU A 509 -6.41 16.49 -29.25
N THR A 510 -6.01 15.83 -28.16
CA THR A 510 -6.70 14.62 -27.71
C THR A 510 -8.04 14.98 -27.13
N HIS A 511 -9.09 14.29 -27.56
CA HIS A 511 -10.41 14.41 -26.94
C HIS A 511 -10.32 14.13 -25.44
N LEU A 512 -10.84 15.05 -24.63
CA LEU A 512 -10.85 14.92 -23.18
C LEU A 512 -11.92 13.90 -22.81
N PHE A 513 -11.51 12.69 -22.41
CA PHE A 513 -12.42 11.55 -22.23
C PHE A 513 -13.51 11.74 -21.16
N TRP A 514 -13.35 12.75 -20.29
CA TRP A 514 -14.30 13.12 -19.23
C TRP A 514 -15.26 14.24 -19.63
N LYS A 515 -15.27 14.63 -20.91
CA LYS A 515 -16.16 15.65 -21.47
C LYS A 515 -17.15 15.06 -22.46
#